data_AF-A0A3C0J0B3-F1
#
_entry.id   AF-A0A3C0J0B3-F1
#
_cell.length_a   1.000
_cell.length_b   1.000
_cell.length_c   1.000
_cell.angle_alpha   90.00
_cell.angle_beta   90.00
_cell.angle_gamma   90.00
#
_symmetry.space_group_name_H-M   'P 1'
#
loop_
_entity.id
_entity.type
_entity.pdbx_description
1 polymer ?
#
loop_
_entity_poly.entity_id
_entity_poly.type
_entity_poly.pdbx_seq_one_letter_code
_entity_poly.pdbx_strand_id
1 'polypeptide(L)'
;RLFYAGAGTSGRIALLDAAECPPTFGTPPELVQVLIAGGESALTKAQEGTEDDFELGMEDANTRGVSGIDAVVGISASGNARYVLGVLTHSRREGAATIGLTCNPSSAIDALVDVAIAPVVGPEVVMGSSRLKAGTAQKMVLNMISTAAMVKLGRVYQDLMIELRPANLKLARRVRRIVSIAADVDEDIAERCIEQAQGNLKAAVLMAKNGGELDDAEELLDRAGNNLRAALELIDAQTGGGRSNDYAG
;
A
#
# COMPACT_ATOMS: atom_id res chain seq x y z
N ARG A 1 5.06 9.95 -1.16
CA ARG A 1 4.64 9.04 -0.06
C ARG A 1 3.12 9.09 0.07
N LEU A 2 2.52 8.16 0.83
CA LEU A 2 1.10 8.18 1.18
C LEU A 2 0.96 8.52 2.67
N PHE A 3 0.23 9.58 2.98
CA PHE A 3 -0.11 9.95 4.35
C PHE A 3 -1.60 9.70 4.59
N TYR A 4 -1.91 9.07 5.72
CA TYR A 4 -3.26 9.03 6.27
C TYR A 4 -3.35 10.01 7.43
N ALA A 5 -4.46 10.73 7.53
CA ALA A 5 -4.70 11.70 8.59
C ALA A 5 -6.05 11.45 9.25
N GLY A 6 -6.08 11.28 10.57
CA GLY A 6 -7.33 11.00 11.28
C GLY A 6 -7.24 11.19 12.78
N ALA A 7 -8.39 11.21 13.44
CA ALA A 7 -8.49 11.21 14.89
C ALA A 7 -9.17 9.92 15.38
N GLY A 8 -8.97 9.58 16.66
CA GLY A 8 -9.64 8.48 17.33
C GLY A 8 -9.61 7.16 16.54
N THR A 9 -10.78 6.57 16.30
CA THR A 9 -10.88 5.31 15.55
C THR A 9 -10.37 5.42 14.12
N SER A 10 -10.64 6.53 13.41
CA SER A 10 -10.20 6.71 12.02
C SER A 10 -8.68 6.72 11.91
N GLY A 11 -7.99 7.43 12.81
CA GLY A 11 -6.52 7.42 12.88
C GLY A 11 -5.93 6.04 13.22
N ARG A 12 -6.56 5.29 14.14
CA ARG A 12 -6.10 3.94 14.50
C ARG A 12 -6.29 2.92 13.39
N ILE A 13 -7.39 2.98 12.65
CA ILE A 13 -7.63 2.11 11.49
C ILE A 13 -6.63 2.43 10.38
N ALA A 14 -6.31 3.71 10.17
CA ALA A 14 -5.25 4.10 9.27
C ALA A 14 -3.88 3.53 9.67
N LEU A 15 -3.56 3.57 10.97
CA LEU A 15 -2.31 2.96 11.46
C LEU A 15 -2.27 1.46 11.17
N LEU A 16 -3.38 0.75 11.33
CA LEU A 16 -3.46 -0.68 11.02
C LEU A 16 -3.08 -0.96 9.56
N ASP A 17 -3.67 -0.24 8.61
CA ASP A 17 -3.35 -0.41 7.18
C ASP A 17 -1.89 -0.06 6.86
N ALA A 18 -1.39 1.06 7.40
CA ALA A 18 0.00 1.48 7.20
C ALA A 18 1.01 0.45 7.77
N ALA A 19 0.75 -0.09 8.96
CA ALA A 19 1.61 -1.09 9.61
C ALA A 19 1.65 -2.43 8.85
N GLU A 20 0.59 -2.75 8.10
CA GLU A 20 0.52 -3.96 7.28
C GLU A 20 1.27 -3.82 5.94
N CYS A 21 1.61 -2.60 5.50
CA CYS A 21 2.28 -2.38 4.22
C CYS A 21 3.71 -2.97 4.16
N PRO A 22 4.63 -2.71 5.13
CA PRO A 22 5.97 -3.28 5.10
C PRO A 22 6.03 -4.82 5.06
N PRO A 23 5.31 -5.57 5.94
CA PRO A 23 5.37 -7.02 5.90
C PRO A 23 4.66 -7.61 4.67
N THR A 24 3.65 -6.94 4.10
CA THR A 24 2.87 -7.46 2.97
C THR A 24 3.53 -7.19 1.62
N PHE A 25 4.04 -5.98 1.42
CA PHE A 25 4.52 -5.48 0.13
C PHE A 25 6.02 -5.15 0.12
N GLY A 26 6.74 -5.47 1.20
CA GLY A 26 8.18 -5.24 1.31
C GLY A 26 8.58 -3.77 1.31
N THR A 27 7.65 -2.87 1.62
CA THR A 27 7.85 -1.42 1.53
C THR A 27 8.65 -0.89 2.72
N PRO A 28 9.42 0.20 2.55
CA PRO A 28 9.94 0.94 3.69
C PRO A 28 8.78 1.52 4.52
N PRO A 29 8.87 1.57 5.87
CA PRO A 29 7.82 2.15 6.73
C PRO A 29 7.46 3.60 6.39
N GLU A 30 8.38 4.34 5.79
CA GLU A 30 8.21 5.74 5.42
C GLU A 30 7.33 5.93 4.17
N LEU A 31 7.00 4.86 3.45
CA LEU A 31 6.18 4.96 2.24
C LEU A 31 4.71 5.25 2.55
N VAL A 32 4.16 4.61 3.59
CA VAL A 32 2.77 4.77 4.05
C VAL A 32 2.79 5.15 5.52
N GLN A 33 2.35 6.35 5.85
CA GLN A 33 2.51 6.95 7.17
C GLN A 33 1.18 7.49 7.71
N VAL A 34 1.10 7.69 9.03
CA VAL A 34 -0.12 8.17 9.69
C VAL A 34 0.16 9.40 10.54
N LEU A 35 -0.65 10.43 10.34
CA LEU A 35 -0.81 11.59 11.19
C LEU A 35 -2.07 11.36 12.03
N ILE A 36 -1.89 11.18 13.33
CA ILE A 36 -3.01 10.96 14.27
C ILE A 36 -3.09 12.10 15.26
N ALA A 37 -4.28 12.68 15.40
CA ALA A 37 -4.55 13.70 16.41
C ALA A 37 -4.16 13.19 17.81
N GLY A 38 -3.29 13.92 18.52
CA GLY A 38 -2.75 13.52 19.83
C GLY A 38 -1.53 12.59 19.79
N GLY A 39 -0.98 12.31 18.60
CA GLY A 39 0.26 11.56 18.39
C GLY A 39 0.19 10.11 18.89
N GLU A 40 1.36 9.53 19.20
CA GLU A 40 1.48 8.12 19.62
C GLU A 40 0.62 7.77 20.84
N SER A 41 0.40 8.73 21.73
CA SER A 41 -0.44 8.53 22.92
C SER A 41 -1.90 8.18 22.57
N ALA A 42 -2.40 8.69 21.43
CA ALA A 42 -3.76 8.46 20.96
C ALA A 42 -4.00 7.04 20.42
N LEU A 43 -2.93 6.26 20.23
CA LEU A 43 -2.99 4.88 19.76
C LEU A 43 -3.56 3.93 20.81
N THR A 44 -3.21 4.14 22.08
CA THR A 44 -3.62 3.28 23.18
C THR A 44 -4.69 3.90 24.06
N LYS A 45 -4.81 5.23 24.07
CA LYS A 45 -5.78 5.98 24.89
C LYS A 45 -6.54 6.98 24.03
N ALA A 46 -7.79 7.26 24.39
CA ALA A 46 -8.50 8.38 23.77
C ALA A 46 -7.90 9.70 24.31
N GLN A 47 -7.69 10.66 23.41
CA GLN A 47 -7.23 12.01 23.75
C GLN A 47 -8.37 12.98 23.46
N GLU A 48 -8.95 13.56 24.50
CA GLU A 48 -10.03 14.53 24.36
C GLU A 48 -9.51 15.84 23.74
N GLY A 49 -10.32 16.48 22.89
CA GLY A 49 -10.04 17.81 22.31
C GLY A 49 -9.03 17.86 21.16
N THR A 50 -8.19 16.84 20.97
CA THR A 50 -7.19 16.84 19.89
C THR A 50 -7.79 16.81 18.48
N GLU A 51 -8.99 16.23 18.30
CA GLU A 51 -9.72 16.24 17.02
C GLU A 51 -10.20 17.63 16.61
N ASP A 52 -10.39 18.53 17.60
CA ASP A 52 -10.90 19.89 17.40
C ASP A 52 -9.79 20.91 17.11
N ASP A 53 -8.52 20.48 17.15
CA ASP A 53 -7.36 21.35 16.93
C ASP A 53 -6.94 21.38 15.45
N PHE A 54 -7.32 22.46 14.77
CA PHE A 54 -6.99 22.69 13.36
C PHE A 54 -5.51 23.00 13.14
N GLU A 55 -4.92 23.81 14.02
CA GLU A 55 -3.53 24.26 13.88
C GLU A 55 -2.56 23.10 14.12
N LEU A 56 -2.87 22.22 15.07
CA LEU A 56 -2.12 20.98 15.28
C LEU A 56 -2.07 20.13 14.01
N GLY A 57 -3.18 20.02 13.28
CA GLY A 57 -3.21 19.29 12.00
C GLY A 57 -2.30 19.92 10.94
N MET A 58 -2.26 21.25 10.86
CA MET A 58 -1.34 21.94 9.96
C MET A 58 0.12 21.75 10.37
N GLU A 59 0.42 21.87 11.66
CA GLU A 59 1.76 21.72 12.21
C GLU A 59 2.31 20.29 12.04
N ASP A 60 1.49 19.27 12.31
CA ASP A 60 1.86 17.87 12.11
C ASP A 60 2.19 17.57 10.64
N ALA A 61 1.37 18.07 9.71
CA ALA A 61 1.60 17.89 8.27
C ALA A 61 2.90 18.58 7.82
N ASN A 62 3.15 19.81 8.29
CA ASN A 62 4.37 20.55 8.03
C ASN A 62 5.60 19.84 8.61
N THR A 63 5.53 19.41 9.87
CA THR A 63 6.63 18.74 10.58
C THR A 63 6.99 17.41 9.92
N ARG A 64 6.00 16.70 9.37
CA ARG A 64 6.21 15.48 8.60
C ARG A 64 6.75 15.73 7.18
N GLY A 65 6.81 16.99 6.77
CA GLY A 65 7.32 17.42 5.48
C GLY A 65 6.43 16.95 4.33
N VAL A 66 5.10 17.04 4.50
CA VAL A 66 4.15 16.79 3.39
C VAL A 66 4.44 17.79 2.26
N SER A 67 4.47 17.30 1.02
CA SER A 67 4.86 18.10 -0.15
C SER A 67 4.08 17.69 -1.41
N GLY A 68 4.25 18.42 -2.50
CA GLY A 68 3.56 18.16 -3.78
C GLY A 68 3.82 16.81 -4.45
N ILE A 69 4.79 16.02 -3.98
CA ILE A 69 5.03 14.64 -4.46
C ILE A 69 4.32 13.58 -3.61
N ASP A 70 3.56 14.00 -2.61
CA ASP A 70 2.83 13.14 -1.70
C ASP A 70 1.33 13.10 -2.01
N ALA A 71 0.68 12.04 -1.52
CA ALA A 71 -0.77 11.93 -1.48
C ALA A 71 -1.22 11.86 -0.01
N VAL A 72 -2.32 12.54 0.31
CA VAL A 72 -2.85 12.65 1.68
C VAL A 72 -4.32 12.26 1.71
N VAL A 73 -4.66 11.25 2.52
CA VAL A 73 -6.04 10.83 2.77
C VAL A 73 -6.49 11.33 4.13
N GLY A 74 -7.38 12.32 4.15
CA GLY A 74 -8.04 12.79 5.36
C GLY A 74 -9.25 11.92 5.70
N ILE A 75 -9.27 11.33 6.89
CA ILE A 75 -10.23 10.30 7.29
C ILE A 75 -11.03 10.80 8.48
N SER A 76 -12.33 11.00 8.26
CA SER A 76 -13.26 11.40 9.32
C SER A 76 -14.65 10.87 9.01
N ALA A 77 -15.21 10.05 9.90
CA ALA A 77 -16.57 9.53 9.69
C ALA A 77 -17.60 10.67 9.55
N SER A 78 -17.45 11.73 10.35
CA SER A 78 -18.31 12.91 10.31
C SER A 78 -18.01 13.80 9.11
N GLY A 79 -16.75 13.82 8.65
CA GLY A 79 -16.22 14.73 7.64
C GLY A 79 -15.94 16.15 8.14
N ASN A 80 -15.96 16.37 9.47
CA ASN A 80 -15.85 17.70 10.09
C ASN A 80 -14.74 17.81 11.15
N ALA A 81 -13.94 16.76 11.34
CA ALA A 81 -12.81 16.77 12.29
C ALA A 81 -11.81 17.90 11.96
N ARG A 82 -11.67 18.88 12.84
CA ARG A 82 -10.86 20.09 12.57
C ARG A 82 -9.38 19.77 12.35
N TYR A 83 -8.83 18.82 13.10
CA TYR A 83 -7.47 18.32 12.87
C TYR A 83 -7.27 17.83 11.42
N VAL A 84 -8.21 17.04 10.91
CA VAL A 84 -8.14 16.50 9.53
C VAL A 84 -8.26 17.62 8.50
N LEU A 85 -9.14 18.59 8.74
CA LEU A 85 -9.25 19.78 7.89
C LEU A 85 -7.95 20.59 7.87
N GLY A 86 -7.26 20.71 9.01
CA GLY A 86 -5.95 21.35 9.12
C GLY A 86 -4.90 20.66 8.27
N VAL A 87 -4.76 19.34 8.41
CA VAL A 87 -3.84 18.52 7.60
C VAL A 87 -4.12 18.69 6.11
N LEU A 88 -5.38 18.55 5.68
CA LEU A 88 -5.76 18.68 4.26
C LEU A 88 -5.52 20.09 3.72
N THR A 89 -5.77 21.12 4.53
CA THR A 89 -5.51 22.52 4.16
C THR A 89 -4.03 22.76 3.89
N HIS A 90 -3.15 22.30 4.79
CA HIS A 90 -1.70 22.39 4.58
C HIS A 90 -1.29 21.59 3.34
N SER A 91 -1.73 20.35 3.23
CA SER A 91 -1.38 19.45 2.12
C SER A 91 -1.74 20.04 0.74
N ARG A 92 -2.93 20.64 0.64
CA ARG A 92 -3.38 21.33 -0.58
C ARG A 92 -2.52 22.55 -0.91
N ARG A 93 -2.10 23.33 0.10
CA ARG A 93 -1.22 24.50 -0.10
C ARG A 93 0.15 24.09 -0.65
N GLU A 94 0.68 22.95 -0.19
CA GLU A 94 1.94 22.37 -0.66
C GLU A 94 1.81 21.63 -2.00
N GLY A 95 0.60 21.55 -2.57
CA GLY A 95 0.34 20.92 -3.85
C GLY A 95 0.25 19.39 -3.82
N ALA A 96 0.11 18.78 -2.64
CA ALA A 96 -0.08 17.34 -2.50
C ALA A 96 -1.45 16.91 -3.08
N ALA A 97 -1.54 15.68 -3.58
CA ALA A 97 -2.82 15.11 -3.98
C ALA A 97 -3.66 14.85 -2.72
N THR A 98 -4.91 15.32 -2.70
CA THR A 98 -5.77 15.27 -1.51
C THR A 98 -7.00 14.40 -1.71
N ILE A 99 -7.23 13.47 -0.78
CA ILE A 99 -8.35 12.53 -0.78
C ILE A 99 -9.11 12.66 0.53
N GLY A 100 -10.45 12.72 0.47
CA GLY A 100 -11.33 12.74 1.64
C GLY A 100 -12.05 11.41 1.80
N LEU A 101 -11.98 10.79 2.97
CA LEU A 101 -12.71 9.57 3.30
C LEU A 101 -13.69 9.82 4.45
N THR A 102 -14.97 9.86 4.11
CA THR A 102 -16.08 10.16 5.03
C THR A 102 -17.20 9.13 4.97
N CYS A 103 -18.14 9.18 5.90
CA CYS A 103 -19.35 8.33 5.85
C CYS A 103 -20.65 9.15 5.82
N ASN A 104 -20.52 10.47 5.72
CA ASN A 104 -21.63 11.40 5.54
C ASN A 104 -21.54 12.03 4.15
N PRO A 105 -22.66 12.14 3.43
CA PRO A 105 -22.69 12.91 2.19
C PRO A 105 -22.52 14.40 2.52
N SER A 106 -21.73 15.12 1.70
CA SER A 106 -21.55 16.57 1.77
C SER A 106 -20.98 17.06 3.11
N SER A 107 -19.65 17.11 3.19
CA SER A 107 -18.91 17.44 4.41
C SER A 107 -17.89 18.56 4.23
N ALA A 108 -17.37 19.13 5.33
CA ALA A 108 -16.34 20.16 5.26
C ALA A 108 -15.06 19.68 4.53
N ILE A 109 -14.75 18.38 4.60
CA ILE A 109 -13.64 17.77 3.85
C ILE A 109 -13.80 17.94 2.34
N ASP A 110 -15.02 17.92 1.80
CA ASP A 110 -15.26 17.90 0.35
C ASP A 110 -14.74 19.16 -0.35
N ALA A 111 -14.65 20.28 0.37
CA ALA A 111 -14.12 21.54 -0.15
C ALA A 111 -12.57 21.58 -0.22
N LEU A 112 -11.90 20.62 0.40
CA LEU A 112 -10.44 20.59 0.54
C LEU A 112 -9.76 19.50 -0.28
N VAL A 113 -10.53 18.62 -0.93
CA VAL A 113 -10.01 17.39 -1.54
C VAL A 113 -10.23 17.33 -3.03
N ASP A 114 -9.29 16.71 -3.74
CA ASP A 114 -9.39 16.46 -5.19
C ASP A 114 -10.28 15.24 -5.46
N VAL A 115 -10.31 14.28 -4.53
CA VAL A 115 -11.16 13.07 -4.60
C VAL A 115 -11.92 12.88 -3.30
N ALA A 116 -13.25 12.81 -3.37
CA ALA A 116 -14.10 12.48 -2.23
C ALA A 116 -14.58 11.02 -2.31
N ILE A 117 -14.35 10.25 -1.25
CA ILE A 117 -14.81 8.87 -1.07
C ILE A 117 -15.77 8.86 0.12
N ALA A 118 -17.06 8.75 -0.15
CA ALA A 118 -18.12 8.87 0.86
C ALA A 118 -19.05 7.64 0.89
N PRO A 119 -18.60 6.46 1.35
CA PRO A 119 -19.48 5.32 1.57
C PRO A 119 -20.52 5.63 2.66
N VAL A 120 -21.77 5.87 2.23
CA VAL A 120 -22.89 6.17 3.14
C VAL A 120 -23.39 4.87 3.79
N VAL A 121 -23.01 4.65 5.04
CA VAL A 121 -23.33 3.43 5.81
C VAL A 121 -24.64 3.53 6.60
N GLY A 122 -25.26 4.71 6.63
CA GLY A 122 -26.48 5.02 7.40
C GLY A 122 -26.25 5.07 8.93
N PRO A 123 -27.31 5.28 9.72
CA PRO A 123 -27.23 5.45 11.18
C PRO A 123 -26.61 4.25 11.89
N GLU A 124 -25.77 4.49 12.89
CA GLU A 124 -25.14 3.43 13.68
C GLU A 124 -26.14 2.77 14.64
N VAL A 125 -25.91 1.49 14.97
CA VAL A 125 -26.77 0.75 15.92
C VAL A 125 -26.72 1.35 17.33
N VAL A 126 -25.57 1.90 17.71
CA VAL A 126 -25.42 2.80 18.86
C VAL A 126 -25.26 4.20 18.30
N MET A 127 -26.22 5.08 18.59
CA MET A 127 -26.25 6.44 18.06
C MET A 127 -24.90 7.15 18.25
N GLY A 128 -24.30 7.60 17.15
CA GLY A 128 -23.01 8.31 17.15
C GLY A 128 -21.76 7.43 17.27
N SER A 129 -21.89 6.10 17.47
CA SER A 129 -20.74 5.21 17.60
C SER A 129 -20.15 4.81 16.23
N SER A 130 -19.53 5.79 15.56
CA SER A 130 -18.92 5.64 14.22
C SER A 130 -17.78 4.63 14.14
N ARG A 131 -17.27 4.14 15.29
CA ARG A 131 -16.30 3.04 15.32
C ARG A 131 -16.83 1.72 14.73
N LEU A 132 -18.14 1.63 14.47
CA LEU A 132 -18.82 0.43 14.00
C LEU A 132 -18.85 0.36 12.47
N LYS A 133 -19.97 0.69 11.80
CA LYS A 133 -20.08 0.56 10.35
C LYS A 133 -19.16 1.53 9.62
N ALA A 134 -19.08 2.78 10.06
CA ALA A 134 -18.21 3.78 9.44
C ALA A 134 -16.73 3.37 9.56
N GLY A 135 -16.28 2.92 10.73
CA GLY A 135 -14.94 2.36 10.91
C GLY A 135 -14.67 1.15 10.00
N THR A 136 -15.63 0.25 9.86
CA THR A 136 -15.49 -0.92 8.98
C THR A 136 -15.40 -0.51 7.50
N ALA A 137 -16.22 0.44 7.06
CA ALA A 137 -16.12 1.01 5.71
C ALA A 137 -14.76 1.68 5.48
N GLN A 138 -14.27 2.46 6.45
CA GLN A 138 -12.95 3.09 6.39
C GLN A 138 -11.85 2.03 6.21
N LYS A 139 -11.86 0.96 7.00
CA LYS A 139 -10.88 -0.14 6.86
C LYS A 139 -10.88 -0.72 5.44
N MET A 140 -12.06 -1.05 4.90
CA MET A 140 -12.16 -1.63 3.57
C MET A 140 -11.62 -0.69 2.49
N VAL A 141 -11.95 0.60 2.57
CA VAL A 141 -11.44 1.60 1.61
C VAL A 141 -9.93 1.76 1.71
N LEU A 142 -9.37 1.86 2.91
CA LEU A 142 -7.90 1.99 3.07
C LEU A 142 -7.17 0.77 2.53
N ASN A 143 -7.67 -0.44 2.81
CA ASN A 143 -7.11 -1.67 2.25
C ASN A 143 -7.18 -1.69 0.71
N MET A 144 -8.24 -1.13 0.11
CA MET A 144 -8.34 -1.00 -1.34
C MET A 144 -7.30 -0.01 -1.89
N ILE A 145 -7.12 1.15 -1.24
CA ILE A 145 -6.16 2.17 -1.65
C ILE A 145 -4.74 1.61 -1.61
N SER A 146 -4.32 1.09 -0.45
CA SER A 146 -2.97 0.57 -0.26
C SER A 146 -2.68 -0.61 -1.19
N THR A 147 -3.58 -1.61 -1.24
CA THR A 147 -3.40 -2.80 -2.07
C THR A 147 -3.37 -2.45 -3.56
N ALA A 148 -4.32 -1.65 -4.06
CA ALA A 148 -4.36 -1.30 -5.48
C ALA A 148 -3.13 -0.48 -5.89
N ALA A 149 -2.66 0.44 -5.04
CA ALA A 149 -1.43 1.18 -5.28
C ALA A 149 -0.21 0.24 -5.36
N MET A 150 -0.07 -0.71 -4.44
CA MET A 150 1.07 -1.66 -4.44
C MET A 150 1.03 -2.63 -5.62
N VAL A 151 -0.16 -3.03 -6.07
CA VAL A 151 -0.35 -3.80 -7.32
C VAL A 151 0.15 -2.97 -8.52
N LYS A 152 -0.25 -1.69 -8.60
CA LYS A 152 0.18 -0.79 -9.69
C LYS A 152 1.69 -0.51 -9.67
N LEU A 153 2.30 -0.53 -8.48
CA LEU A 153 3.76 -0.40 -8.30
C LEU A 153 4.52 -1.72 -8.54
N GLY A 154 3.87 -2.78 -9.04
CA GLY A 154 4.53 -4.04 -9.39
C GLY A 154 5.00 -4.86 -8.19
N ARG A 155 4.43 -4.64 -7.00
CA ARG A 155 4.76 -5.39 -5.78
C ARG A 155 3.95 -6.68 -5.61
N VAL A 156 3.04 -6.93 -6.55
CA VAL A 156 2.20 -8.13 -6.64
C VAL A 156 2.33 -8.67 -8.04
N TYR A 157 2.46 -10.00 -8.17
CA TYR A 157 2.42 -10.70 -9.45
C TYR A 157 1.22 -11.63 -9.47
N GLN A 158 0.29 -11.39 -10.39
CA GLN A 158 -1.04 -12.02 -10.36
C GLN A 158 -1.74 -11.75 -9.02
N ASP A 159 -1.91 -12.77 -8.18
CA ASP A 159 -2.43 -12.67 -6.80
C ASP A 159 -1.36 -13.00 -5.74
N LEU A 160 -0.09 -13.10 -6.14
CA LEU A 160 1.04 -13.49 -5.30
C LEU A 160 1.78 -12.27 -4.73
N MET A 161 2.01 -12.30 -3.41
CA MET A 161 2.81 -11.30 -2.69
C MET A 161 4.31 -11.50 -2.97
N ILE A 162 4.77 -11.02 -4.12
CA ILE A 162 6.14 -11.25 -4.61
C ILE A 162 7.20 -10.32 -3.99
N GLU A 163 6.82 -9.53 -2.97
CA GLU A 163 7.71 -8.69 -2.18
C GLU A 163 7.60 -9.01 -0.67
N LEU A 164 7.02 -10.17 -0.36
CA LEU A 164 6.81 -10.64 1.02
C LEU A 164 8.15 -10.82 1.74
N ARG A 165 8.30 -10.19 2.91
CA ARG A 165 9.46 -10.40 3.78
C ARG A 165 9.17 -11.47 4.84
N PRO A 166 9.81 -12.66 4.80
CA PRO A 166 9.49 -13.73 5.73
C PRO A 166 10.04 -13.43 7.13
N ALA A 167 9.14 -13.14 8.08
CA ALA A 167 9.50 -12.91 9.49
C ALA A 167 9.38 -14.17 10.38
N ASN A 168 8.92 -15.30 9.83
CA ASN A 168 8.73 -16.54 10.58
C ASN A 168 8.66 -17.75 9.62
N LEU A 169 8.74 -18.96 10.17
CA LEU A 169 8.69 -20.22 9.42
C LEU A 169 7.43 -20.40 8.56
N LYS A 170 6.29 -19.85 8.99
CA LYS A 170 5.05 -19.89 8.18
C LYS A 170 5.20 -19.02 6.93
N LEU A 171 5.79 -17.83 7.05
CA LEU A 171 6.03 -16.95 5.92
C LEU A 171 7.14 -17.48 5.00
N ALA A 172 8.19 -18.12 5.54
CA ALA A 172 9.22 -18.78 4.73
C ALA A 172 8.62 -19.87 3.82
N ARG A 173 7.77 -20.75 4.36
CA ARG A 173 7.01 -21.74 3.56
C ARG A 173 6.12 -21.08 2.51
N ARG A 174 5.50 -19.94 2.84
CA ARG A 174 4.67 -19.19 1.90
C ARG A 174 5.48 -18.63 0.75
N VAL A 175 6.67 -18.09 1.02
CA VAL A 175 7.59 -17.56 0.00
C VAL A 175 8.01 -18.66 -0.98
N ARG A 176 8.41 -19.84 -0.48
CA ARG A 176 8.75 -20.99 -1.34
C ARG A 176 7.61 -21.38 -2.28
N ARG A 177 6.39 -21.47 -1.74
CA ARG A 177 5.19 -21.75 -2.54
C ARG A 177 4.89 -20.64 -3.55
N ILE A 178 5.10 -19.38 -3.21
CA ILE A 178 4.92 -18.24 -4.13
C ILE A 178 5.88 -18.36 -5.32
N VAL A 179 7.17 -18.59 -5.07
CA VAL A 179 8.16 -18.71 -6.15
C VAL A 179 7.91 -19.94 -7.01
N SER A 180 7.58 -21.08 -6.40
CA SER A 180 7.19 -22.31 -7.10
C SER A 180 6.00 -22.08 -8.05
N ILE A 181 4.92 -21.45 -7.57
CA ILE A 181 3.74 -21.16 -8.41
C ILE A 181 4.09 -20.14 -9.51
N ALA A 182 4.82 -19.08 -9.17
CA ALA A 182 5.11 -18.00 -10.11
C ALA A 182 6.05 -18.45 -11.25
N ALA A 183 7.02 -19.31 -10.96
CA ALA A 183 7.96 -19.86 -11.94
C ALA A 183 7.46 -21.16 -12.61
N ASP A 184 6.43 -21.81 -12.06
CA ASP A 184 5.95 -23.14 -12.47
C ASP A 184 7.04 -24.22 -12.31
N VAL A 185 7.58 -24.33 -11.09
CA VAL A 185 8.65 -25.27 -10.72
C VAL A 185 8.37 -25.96 -9.38
N ASP A 186 9.06 -27.05 -9.09
CA ASP A 186 8.99 -27.71 -7.79
C ASP A 186 9.54 -26.83 -6.65
N GLU A 187 9.02 -27.02 -5.44
CA GLU A 187 9.41 -26.25 -4.26
C GLU A 187 10.92 -26.36 -3.94
N ASP A 188 11.59 -27.46 -4.28
CA ASP A 188 13.03 -27.66 -4.08
C ASP A 188 13.89 -26.79 -5.04
N ILE A 189 13.38 -26.51 -6.25
CA ILE A 189 14.04 -25.57 -7.18
C ILE A 189 13.82 -24.14 -6.66
N ALA A 190 12.60 -23.82 -6.25
CA ALA A 190 12.25 -22.52 -5.69
C ALA A 190 13.11 -22.18 -4.46
N GLU A 191 13.31 -23.12 -3.54
CA GLU A 191 14.11 -22.92 -2.32
C GLU A 191 15.56 -22.54 -2.65
N ARG A 192 16.21 -23.27 -3.57
CA ARG A 192 17.58 -22.94 -4.02
C ARG A 192 17.67 -21.56 -4.66
N CYS A 193 16.71 -21.21 -5.52
CA CYS A 193 16.69 -19.89 -6.17
C CYS A 193 16.41 -18.76 -5.18
N ILE A 194 15.59 -18.98 -4.15
CA ILE A 194 15.37 -17.99 -3.07
C ILE A 194 16.66 -17.71 -2.30
N GLU A 195 17.42 -18.76 -1.97
CA GLU A 195 18.71 -18.62 -1.29
C GLU A 195 19.72 -17.85 -2.15
N GLN A 196 19.83 -18.21 -3.44
CA GLN A 196 20.74 -17.54 -4.37
C GLN A 196 20.33 -16.09 -4.65
N ALA A 197 19.03 -15.79 -4.66
CA ALA A 197 18.51 -14.45 -4.92
C ALA A 197 18.59 -13.49 -3.72
N GLN A 198 19.20 -13.90 -2.61
CA GLN A 198 19.47 -13.06 -1.44
C GLN A 198 18.23 -12.33 -0.90
N GLY A 199 17.06 -12.97 -1.01
CA GLY A 199 15.77 -12.42 -0.54
C GLY A 199 15.01 -11.59 -1.58
N ASN A 200 15.53 -11.37 -2.80
CA ASN A 200 14.79 -10.79 -3.91
C ASN A 200 13.92 -11.87 -4.58
N LEU A 201 12.63 -11.92 -4.24
CA LEU A 201 11.74 -12.98 -4.74
C LEU A 201 11.44 -12.85 -6.24
N LYS A 202 11.49 -11.64 -6.80
CA LYS A 202 11.32 -11.45 -8.24
C LYS A 202 12.49 -12.06 -8.99
N ALA A 203 13.71 -11.80 -8.52
CA ALA A 203 14.92 -12.42 -9.08
C ALA A 203 14.86 -13.95 -8.93
N ALA A 204 14.45 -14.45 -7.75
CA ALA A 204 14.26 -15.89 -7.52
C ALA A 204 13.28 -16.53 -8.52
N VAL A 205 12.21 -15.84 -8.91
CA VAL A 205 11.27 -16.33 -9.95
C VAL A 205 11.92 -16.35 -11.32
N LEU A 206 12.70 -15.34 -11.69
CA LEU A 206 13.38 -15.29 -13.00
C LEU A 206 14.46 -16.36 -13.11
N MET A 207 15.29 -16.53 -12.08
CA MET A 207 16.26 -17.63 -11.97
C MET A 207 15.53 -18.99 -12.03
N ALA A 208 14.44 -19.09 -11.25
CA ALA A 208 13.35 -20.06 -11.34
C ALA A 208 13.04 -20.55 -12.76
N LYS A 209 12.70 -19.57 -13.59
CA LYS A 209 12.09 -19.79 -14.91
C LYS A 209 13.12 -20.06 -16.00
N ASN A 210 14.25 -19.37 -15.97
CA ASN A 210 15.22 -19.34 -17.07
C ASN A 210 16.55 -20.05 -16.76
N GLY A 211 16.77 -20.46 -15.50
CA GLY A 211 18.00 -21.12 -15.07
C GLY A 211 19.25 -20.23 -15.12
N GLY A 212 19.08 -18.90 -15.08
CA GLY A 212 20.17 -17.91 -15.06
C GLY A 212 20.69 -17.58 -13.66
N GLU A 213 21.75 -16.77 -13.61
CA GLU A 213 22.34 -16.30 -12.37
C GLU A 213 21.61 -15.05 -11.82
N LEU A 214 21.94 -14.66 -10.59
CA LEU A 214 21.33 -13.49 -9.94
C LEU A 214 21.54 -12.20 -10.76
N ASP A 215 22.76 -11.96 -11.25
CA ASP A 215 23.11 -10.74 -12.00
C ASP A 215 22.24 -10.59 -13.26
N ASP A 216 22.00 -11.68 -13.99
CA ASP A 216 21.13 -11.69 -15.18
C ASP A 216 19.68 -11.36 -14.81
N ALA A 217 19.20 -11.91 -13.68
CA ALA A 217 17.85 -11.67 -13.19
C ALA A 217 17.66 -10.21 -12.74
N GLU A 218 18.66 -9.61 -12.08
CA GLU A 218 18.63 -8.21 -11.68
C GLU A 218 18.67 -7.27 -12.89
N GLU A 219 19.52 -7.56 -13.88
CA GLU A 219 19.56 -6.78 -15.13
C GLU A 219 18.20 -6.82 -15.86
N LEU A 220 17.58 -8.00 -15.92
CA LEU A 220 16.24 -8.16 -16.51
C LEU A 220 15.17 -7.36 -15.73
N LEU A 221 15.23 -7.35 -14.40
CA LEU A 221 14.31 -6.57 -13.58
C LEU A 221 14.51 -5.07 -13.80
N ASP A 222 15.74 -4.59 -13.86
CA ASP A 222 16.04 -3.18 -14.10
C ASP A 222 15.50 -2.72 -15.45
N ARG A 223 15.73 -3.52 -16.50
CA ARG A 223 15.18 -3.26 -17.85
C ARG A 223 13.65 -3.27 -17.87
N ALA A 224 13.02 -4.04 -16.99
CA ALA A 224 11.58 -4.15 -16.85
C ALA A 224 10.97 -3.15 -15.85
N GLY A 225 11.75 -2.20 -15.32
CA GLY A 225 11.28 -1.23 -14.32
C GLY A 225 10.86 -1.90 -13.00
N ASN A 226 11.57 -2.94 -12.61
CA ASN A 226 11.31 -3.80 -11.46
C ASN A 226 9.88 -4.42 -11.45
N ASN A 227 9.34 -4.72 -12.63
CA ASN A 227 8.05 -5.38 -12.80
C ASN A 227 8.24 -6.82 -13.29
N LEU A 228 7.88 -7.80 -12.45
CA LEU A 228 8.08 -9.22 -12.76
C LEU A 228 7.32 -9.68 -14.02
N ARG A 229 6.11 -9.17 -14.27
CA ARG A 229 5.34 -9.54 -15.48
C ARG A 229 6.09 -9.08 -16.73
N ALA A 230 6.53 -7.84 -16.75
CA ALA A 230 7.28 -7.29 -17.88
C ALA A 230 8.62 -8.03 -18.07
N ALA A 231 9.31 -8.41 -16.99
CA ALA A 231 10.55 -9.19 -17.06
C ALA A 231 10.32 -10.59 -17.66
N LEU A 232 9.25 -11.29 -17.27
CA LEU A 232 8.89 -12.59 -17.84
C LEU A 232 8.53 -12.49 -19.33
N GLU A 233 7.80 -11.44 -19.75
CA GLU A 233 7.48 -11.19 -21.15
C GLU A 233 8.74 -10.97 -22.02
N LEU A 234 9.80 -10.37 -21.46
CA LEU A 234 11.09 -10.23 -22.15
C LEU A 234 11.78 -11.58 -22.38
N ILE A 235 11.69 -12.52 -21.43
CA ILE A 235 12.23 -13.89 -21.57
C ILE A 235 11.46 -14.66 -22.65
N ASP A 236 10.13 -14.56 -22.64
CA ASP A 236 9.27 -15.23 -23.64
C ASP A 236 9.54 -14.70 -25.05
N ALA A 237 9.79 -13.40 -25.20
CA ALA A 237 10.14 -12.79 -26.49
C ALA A 237 11.50 -13.29 -27.02
N GLN A 238 12.49 -13.49 -26.13
CA GLN A 238 13.81 -14.00 -26.50
C GLN A 238 13.78 -15.47 -26.92
N THR A 239 12.96 -16.28 -26.26
CA THR A 239 12.80 -17.71 -26.56
C THR A 239 11.87 -17.98 -27.73
N GLY A 240 10.87 -17.11 -27.97
CA GLY A 240 9.91 -17.20 -29.08
C GLY A 240 10.43 -16.72 -30.44
N GLY A 241 11.47 -15.85 -30.47
CA GLY A 241 12.07 -15.32 -31.71
C GLY A 241 12.87 -16.34 -32.54
N GLY A 242 13.08 -17.57 -32.04
CA GLY A 242 13.80 -18.64 -32.72
C GLY A 242 12.94 -19.62 -33.53
N ARG A 243 11.62 -19.43 -33.59
CA ARG A 243 10.71 -20.25 -34.41
C ARG A 243 10.26 -19.52 -35.67
N SER A 244 11.22 -19.10 -36.50
CA SER A 244 10.94 -18.73 -37.89
C SER A 244 11.17 -19.93 -38.82
N ASN A 245 10.06 -20.59 -39.15
CA ASN A 245 9.77 -21.12 -40.48
C ASN A 245 10.62 -22.30 -41.02
N ASP A 246 10.64 -23.42 -40.30
CA ASP A 246 10.91 -24.75 -40.90
C ASP A 246 9.63 -25.60 -40.88
N TYR A 247 8.69 -25.24 -41.75
CA TYR A 247 7.76 -26.20 -42.36
C TYR A 247 7.63 -25.83 -43.84
N ALA A 248 8.59 -26.30 -44.63
CA ALA A 248 8.41 -26.53 -46.06
C ALA A 248 7.70 -27.87 -46.26
N GLY A 249 6.77 -27.93 -47.22
CA GLY A 249 6.09 -29.15 -47.65
C GLY A 249 4.86 -28.87 -48.49
#